data_AF-A0A2E8CLU1-F1
#
_entry.id   AF-A0A2E8CLU1-F1
#
_cell.length_a   1.000
_cell.length_b   1.000
_cell.length_c   1.000
_cell.angle_alpha   90.00
_cell.angle_beta   90.00
_cell.angle_gamma   90.00
#
_symmetry.space_group_name_H-M   'P 1'
#
loop_
_entity.id
_entity.type
_entity.pdbx_description
1 polymer ?
#
loop_
_entity_poly.entity_id
_entity_poly.type
_entity_poly.pdbx_seq_one_letter_code
_entity_poly.pdbx_strand_id
1 'polypeptide(L)'
;MEGQAEELKKRFLAWQCLLRQRAMRVGGGKPTSGMRPKLSIADGGNYSDPVTVLLLHLDAAPDAAQFRHMALKTHDPADRYSAAVKYLSAAYYQSPQGFSDEMTALFSASGLLAQALRARRSCILEFSQFGSRYKMECAIRELEKGSVPYEATYWHNKLFNSRLPAEIAILGFTPQWSDAVFDETPSER
;
A
#
# COMPACT_ATOMS: atom_id res chain seq x y z
N MET A 1 -16.47 -18.04 -12.28
CA MET A 1 -15.10 -17.77 -11.79
C MET A 1 -14.83 -16.27 -11.75
N GLU A 2 -15.05 -15.53 -12.84
CA GLU A 2 -14.84 -14.07 -12.89
C GLU A 2 -15.65 -13.26 -11.85
N GLY A 3 -16.90 -13.63 -11.58
CA GLY A 3 -17.71 -12.95 -10.56
C GLY A 3 -17.25 -13.14 -9.10
N GLN A 4 -16.56 -14.25 -8.79
CA GLN A 4 -16.02 -14.48 -7.44
C GLN A 4 -14.74 -13.67 -7.20
N ALA A 5 -13.87 -13.60 -8.20
CA ALA A 5 -12.66 -12.78 -8.17
C ALA A 5 -13.00 -11.28 -7.99
N GLU A 6 -14.00 -10.79 -8.72
CA GLU A 6 -14.46 -9.40 -8.61
C GLU A 6 -15.05 -9.09 -7.22
N GLU A 7 -15.84 -10.00 -6.65
CA GLU A 7 -16.38 -9.84 -5.30
C GLU A 7 -15.27 -9.83 -4.24
N LEU A 8 -14.28 -10.73 -4.38
CA LEU A 8 -13.13 -10.77 -3.49
C LEU A 8 -12.31 -9.48 -3.54
N LYS A 9 -12.08 -8.92 -4.74
CA LYS A 9 -11.44 -7.62 -4.94
C LYS A 9 -12.18 -6.51 -4.20
N LYS A 10 -13.50 -6.42 -4.38
CA LYS A 10 -14.34 -5.40 -3.71
C LYS A 10 -14.26 -5.52 -2.18
N ARG A 11 -14.36 -6.75 -1.65
CA ARG A 11 -14.23 -7.02 -0.22
C ARG A 11 -12.84 -6.64 0.32
N PHE A 12 -11.78 -6.95 -0.41
CA PHE A 12 -10.42 -6.57 -0.04
C PHE A 12 -10.24 -5.05 0.00
N LEU A 13 -10.67 -4.31 -1.03
CA LEU A 13 -10.57 -2.86 -1.07
C LEU A 13 -11.36 -2.19 0.06
N ALA A 14 -12.58 -2.67 0.33
CA ALA A 14 -13.38 -2.19 1.44
C ALA A 14 -12.67 -2.42 2.79
N TRP A 15 -12.13 -3.62 3.00
CA TRP A 15 -11.36 -3.95 4.19
C TRP A 15 -10.10 -3.07 4.34
N GLN A 16 -9.32 -2.91 3.28
CA GLN A 16 -8.12 -2.07 3.27
C GLN A 16 -8.43 -0.58 3.54
N CYS A 17 -9.56 -0.07 3.03
CA CYS A 17 -10.03 1.29 3.30
C CYS A 17 -10.43 1.47 4.77
N LEU A 18 -11.17 0.52 5.35
CA LEU A 18 -11.56 0.53 6.76
C LEU A 18 -10.32 0.54 7.68
N LEU A 19 -9.32 -0.31 7.39
CA LEU A 19 -8.07 -0.36 8.15
C LEU A 19 -7.33 0.98 8.12
N ARG A 20 -7.17 1.56 6.92
CA ARG A 20 -6.48 2.85 6.73
C ARG A 20 -7.23 4.01 7.37
N GLN A 21 -8.54 4.04 7.26
CA GLN A 21 -9.36 5.04 7.94
C GLN A 21 -9.20 4.98 9.46
N ARG A 22 -9.21 3.76 10.04
CA ARG A 22 -8.96 3.57 11.48
C ARG A 22 -7.53 4.00 11.86
N ALA A 23 -6.53 3.63 11.06
CA ALA A 23 -5.14 4.05 11.28
C ALA A 23 -4.99 5.58 11.32
N MET A 24 -5.68 6.29 10.43
CA MET A 24 -5.63 7.76 10.39
C MET A 24 -6.43 8.42 11.53
N ARG A 25 -7.61 7.89 11.88
CA ARG A 25 -8.49 8.51 12.89
C ARG A 25 -8.06 8.26 14.33
N VAL A 26 -7.62 7.04 14.63
CA VAL A 26 -7.30 6.63 16.01
C VAL A 26 -5.89 6.04 16.17
N GLY A 27 -5.26 5.62 15.08
CA GLY A 27 -3.90 5.07 15.08
C GLY A 27 -2.79 6.10 14.90
N GLY A 28 -3.13 7.39 14.88
CA GLY A 28 -2.17 8.48 14.67
C GLY A 28 -1.41 8.40 13.34
N GLY A 29 -2.01 7.80 12.31
CA GLY A 29 -1.40 7.65 10.98
C GLY A 29 -0.43 6.49 10.83
N LYS A 30 -0.21 5.67 11.87
CA LYS A 30 0.72 4.54 11.80
C LYS A 30 0.11 3.36 11.03
N PRO A 31 0.84 2.73 10.09
CA PRO A 31 0.33 1.59 9.35
C PRO A 31 0.09 0.40 10.27
N THR A 32 -1.08 -0.23 10.15
CA THR A 32 -1.44 -1.44 10.90
C THR A 32 -0.92 -2.71 10.22
N SER A 33 -1.05 -3.87 10.86
CA SER A 33 -0.58 -5.16 10.30
C SER A 33 -1.21 -5.48 8.94
N GLY A 34 -2.50 -5.19 8.75
CA GLY A 34 -3.20 -5.40 7.50
C GLY A 34 -2.83 -4.41 6.40
N MET A 35 -2.06 -3.35 6.69
CA MET A 35 -1.45 -2.47 5.68
C MET A 35 -0.02 -2.87 5.33
N ARG A 36 0.53 -3.85 6.07
CA ARG A 36 1.90 -4.30 6.00
C ARG A 36 1.93 -5.80 5.70
N PRO A 37 1.60 -6.23 4.48
CA PRO A 37 1.62 -7.64 4.13
C PRO A 37 2.99 -8.26 4.39
N LYS A 38 2.98 -9.53 4.79
CA LYS A 38 4.16 -10.38 4.64
C LYS A 38 4.36 -10.63 3.15
N LEU A 39 5.61 -10.54 2.71
CA LEU A 39 5.98 -10.74 1.33
C LEU A 39 6.86 -11.97 1.22
N SER A 40 6.55 -12.83 0.25
CA SER A 40 7.40 -13.94 -0.14
C SER A 40 7.61 -13.97 -1.66
N ILE A 41 8.83 -14.31 -2.06
CA ILE A 41 9.16 -14.61 -3.45
C ILE A 41 8.98 -16.12 -3.59
N ALA A 42 8.20 -16.59 -4.56
CA ALA A 42 7.90 -18.01 -4.73
C ALA A 42 9.19 -18.86 -4.85
N ASP A 43 9.10 -20.11 -4.38
CA ASP A 43 10.16 -21.08 -4.06
C ASP A 43 10.90 -20.87 -2.72
N GLY A 44 10.18 -21.11 -1.63
CA GLY A 44 10.73 -21.80 -0.45
C GLY A 44 11.77 -21.07 0.43
N GLY A 45 12.05 -19.80 0.22
CA GLY A 45 13.13 -19.11 0.95
C GLY A 45 12.79 -17.70 1.42
N ASN A 46 12.55 -17.58 2.73
CA ASN A 46 12.53 -16.37 3.56
C ASN A 46 11.41 -15.34 3.29
N TYR A 47 10.55 -15.21 4.30
CA TYR A 47 9.70 -14.03 4.50
C TYR A 47 10.59 -12.80 4.65
N SER A 48 10.34 -11.76 3.87
CA SER A 48 10.91 -10.45 4.19
C SER A 48 10.13 -9.84 5.36
N ASP A 49 10.72 -8.82 5.99
CA ASP A 49 9.97 -7.96 6.89
C ASP A 49 8.69 -7.43 6.23
N PRO A 50 7.61 -7.21 7.01
CA PRO A 50 6.36 -6.67 6.49
C PRO A 50 6.56 -5.34 5.76
N VAL A 51 6.14 -5.27 4.50
CA VAL A 51 6.29 -4.10 3.64
C VAL A 51 5.04 -3.23 3.74
N THR A 52 5.17 -1.93 3.99
CA THR A 52 4.02 -1.02 3.96
C THR A 52 3.61 -0.75 2.51
N VAL A 53 2.36 -1.07 2.17
CA VAL A 53 1.79 -0.81 0.84
C VAL A 53 0.71 0.28 0.89
N LEU A 54 0.64 1.08 -0.18
CA LEU A 54 -0.34 2.14 -0.37
C LEU A 54 -1.44 1.70 -1.34
N LEU A 55 -2.62 2.29 -1.14
CA LEU A 55 -3.70 2.29 -2.12
C LEU A 55 -3.76 3.65 -2.80
N LEU A 56 -3.95 3.65 -4.11
CA LEU A 56 -4.08 4.85 -4.93
C LEU A 56 -5.50 4.93 -5.50
N HIS A 57 -6.06 6.13 -5.62
CA HIS A 57 -7.28 6.32 -6.40
C HIS A 57 -7.03 5.94 -7.87
N LEU A 58 -8.09 5.50 -8.57
CA LEU A 58 -8.04 5.24 -10.01
C LEU A 58 -7.52 6.47 -10.79
N ASP A 59 -7.96 7.65 -10.38
CA ASP A 59 -7.34 8.92 -10.73
C ASP A 59 -6.52 9.46 -9.55
N ALA A 60 -5.22 9.17 -9.55
CA ALA A 60 -4.31 9.58 -8.49
C ALA A 60 -3.62 10.94 -8.77
N ALA A 61 -3.93 11.62 -9.88
CA ALA A 61 -3.29 12.91 -10.19
C ALA A 61 -3.65 14.01 -9.17
N PRO A 62 -4.91 14.14 -8.71
CA PRO A 62 -5.28 15.06 -7.63
C PRO A 62 -4.54 14.76 -6.32
N ASP A 63 -4.43 13.47 -5.98
CA ASP A 63 -3.73 13.02 -4.77
C ASP A 63 -2.25 13.41 -4.81
N ALA A 64 -1.57 13.12 -5.93
CA ALA A 64 -0.16 13.46 -6.11
C ALA A 64 0.08 14.97 -5.95
N ALA A 65 -0.77 15.80 -6.59
CA ALA A 65 -0.68 17.25 -6.48
C ALA A 65 -0.91 17.74 -5.03
N GLN A 66 -1.91 17.19 -4.35
CA GLN A 66 -2.25 17.54 -2.97
C GLN A 66 -1.13 17.13 -2.00
N PHE A 67 -0.62 15.90 -2.09
CA PHE A 67 0.48 15.42 -1.25
C PHE A 67 1.75 16.23 -1.47
N ARG A 68 2.07 16.55 -2.73
CA ARG A 68 3.20 17.42 -3.07
C ARG A 68 3.05 18.80 -2.44
N HIS A 69 1.87 19.42 -2.58
CA HIS A 69 1.60 20.73 -1.98
C HIS A 69 1.82 20.70 -0.46
N MET A 70 1.26 19.70 0.23
CA MET A 70 1.43 19.53 1.67
C MET A 70 2.90 19.31 2.07
N ALA A 71 3.64 18.53 1.29
CA ALA A 71 5.04 18.24 1.57
C ALA A 71 5.96 19.45 1.37
N LEU A 72 5.65 20.33 0.40
CA LEU A 72 6.44 21.52 0.11
C LEU A 72 6.04 22.74 0.96
N LYS A 73 4.84 22.74 1.55
CA LYS A 73 4.34 23.85 2.37
C LYS A 73 5.17 24.10 3.64
N THR A 74 5.77 23.06 4.22
CA THR A 74 6.59 23.19 5.43
C THR A 74 7.73 22.19 5.48
N HIS A 75 8.89 22.65 5.96
CA HIS A 75 10.05 21.81 6.21
C HIS A 75 9.97 21.05 7.55
N ASP A 76 9.08 21.45 8.46
CA ASP A 76 8.87 20.77 9.74
C ASP A 76 8.21 19.38 9.52
N PRO A 77 8.87 18.27 9.88
CA PRO A 77 8.29 16.94 9.79
C PRO A 77 7.02 16.73 10.61
N ALA A 78 6.90 17.34 11.79
CA ALA A 78 5.76 17.17 12.68
C ALA A 78 4.50 17.83 12.08
N ASP A 79 4.65 19.04 11.54
CA ASP A 79 3.54 19.74 10.87
C ASP A 79 3.08 19.00 9.61
N ARG A 80 4.02 18.52 8.77
CA ARG A 80 3.68 17.70 7.60
C ARG A 80 2.90 16.44 7.99
N TYR A 81 3.39 15.73 9.01
CA TYR A 81 2.77 14.51 9.51
C TYR A 81 1.35 14.78 10.02
N SER A 82 1.18 15.81 10.85
CA SER A 82 -0.12 16.22 11.40
C SER A 82 -1.11 16.59 10.30
N ALA A 83 -0.67 17.38 9.32
CA ALA A 83 -1.49 17.74 8.17
C ALA A 83 -1.91 16.52 7.35
N ALA A 84 -0.99 15.57 7.12
CA ALA A 84 -1.27 14.32 6.41
C ALA A 84 -2.32 13.46 7.12
N VAL A 85 -2.17 13.27 8.44
CA VAL A 85 -3.17 12.55 9.25
C VAL A 85 -4.52 13.24 9.19
N LYS A 86 -4.56 14.58 9.32
CA LYS A 86 -5.81 15.34 9.22
C LYS A 86 -6.49 15.16 7.86
N TYR A 87 -5.74 15.24 6.77
CA TYR A 87 -6.27 15.08 5.42
C TYR A 87 -6.80 13.66 5.18
N LEU A 88 -5.99 12.64 5.49
CA LEU A 88 -6.33 11.24 5.22
C LEU A 88 -7.39 10.66 6.18
N SER A 89 -7.58 11.25 7.36
CA SER A 89 -8.64 10.85 8.33
C SER A 89 -10.04 11.31 7.93
N ALA A 90 -10.16 12.25 7.00
CA ALA A 90 -11.42 12.84 6.57
C ALA A 90 -12.23 11.89 5.66
N ALA A 91 -12.36 12.23 4.37
CA ALA A 91 -13.13 11.48 3.39
C ALA A 91 -12.29 10.55 2.50
N TYR A 92 -10.97 10.64 2.58
CA TYR A 92 -10.05 9.97 1.64
C TYR A 92 -10.32 8.46 1.47
N TYR A 93 -10.58 7.73 2.56
CA TYR A 93 -10.84 6.28 2.52
C TYR A 93 -12.34 5.90 2.59
N GLN A 94 -13.27 6.82 2.32
CA GLN A 94 -14.71 6.54 2.45
C GLN A 94 -15.31 5.78 1.27
N SER A 95 -14.69 5.82 0.09
CA SER A 95 -15.22 5.25 -1.16
C SER A 95 -14.27 4.20 -1.75
N PRO A 96 -14.34 2.93 -1.32
CA PRO A 96 -13.44 1.87 -1.79
C PRO A 96 -13.43 1.67 -3.31
N GLN A 97 -14.55 1.90 -3.97
CA GLN A 97 -14.71 1.78 -5.43
C GLN A 97 -13.91 2.82 -6.22
N GLY A 98 -13.46 3.89 -5.58
CA GLY A 98 -12.60 4.90 -6.19
C GLY A 98 -11.12 4.51 -6.25
N PHE A 99 -10.72 3.40 -5.61
CA PHE A 99 -9.35 2.94 -5.54
C PHE A 99 -9.01 1.94 -6.65
N SER A 100 -7.79 2.04 -7.16
CA SER A 100 -7.16 0.98 -7.96
C SER A 100 -6.88 -0.23 -7.07
N ASP A 101 -6.90 -1.42 -7.69
CA ASP A 101 -6.46 -2.65 -7.07
C ASP A 101 -4.94 -2.87 -7.15
N GLU A 102 -4.22 -2.08 -7.95
CA GLU A 102 -2.76 -2.03 -7.90
C GLU A 102 -2.30 -1.29 -6.64
N MET A 103 -1.60 -2.03 -5.78
CA MET A 103 -0.94 -1.45 -4.62
C MET A 103 0.46 -0.97 -4.98
N THR A 104 0.99 -0.02 -4.22
CA THR A 104 2.35 0.48 -4.44
C THR A 104 3.18 0.50 -3.17
N ALA A 105 4.49 0.34 -3.28
CA ALA A 105 5.40 0.51 -2.15
C ALA A 105 6.72 1.16 -2.58
N LEU A 106 7.30 1.92 -1.66
CA LEU A 106 8.59 2.59 -1.83
C LEU A 106 9.68 1.77 -1.13
N PHE A 107 10.77 1.53 -1.85
CA PHE A 107 11.96 0.83 -1.37
C PHE A 107 13.21 1.67 -1.58
N SER A 108 14.27 1.35 -0.85
CA SER A 108 15.63 1.75 -1.24
C SER A 108 16.00 1.04 -2.55
N ALA A 109 16.45 1.77 -3.56
CA ALA A 109 16.78 1.18 -4.88
C ALA A 109 17.90 0.12 -4.78
N SER A 110 18.87 0.36 -3.88
CA SER A 110 19.98 -0.54 -3.59
C SER A 110 19.62 -1.70 -2.64
N GLY A 111 18.38 -1.76 -2.14
CA GLY A 111 17.95 -2.80 -1.22
C GLY A 111 17.82 -4.16 -1.90
N LEU A 112 18.32 -5.22 -1.26
CA LEU A 112 18.24 -6.59 -1.77
C LEU A 112 16.81 -7.03 -2.12
N LEU A 113 15.84 -6.63 -1.30
CA LEU A 113 14.42 -6.93 -1.54
C LEU A 113 13.91 -6.30 -2.84
N ALA A 114 14.22 -5.02 -3.10
CA ALA A 114 13.80 -4.34 -4.31
C ALA A 114 14.42 -4.97 -5.56
N GLN A 115 15.70 -5.34 -5.49
CA GLN A 115 16.38 -6.03 -6.59
C GLN A 115 15.76 -7.40 -6.87
N ALA A 116 15.49 -8.19 -5.83
CA ALA A 116 14.88 -9.51 -5.96
C ALA A 116 13.47 -9.43 -6.56
N LEU A 117 12.66 -8.46 -6.13
CA LEU A 117 11.32 -8.22 -6.67
C LEU A 117 11.34 -7.81 -8.15
N ARG A 118 12.27 -6.93 -8.54
CA ARG A 118 12.45 -6.51 -9.95
C ARG A 118 12.90 -7.67 -10.84
N ALA A 119 13.77 -8.54 -10.33
CA ALA A 119 14.25 -9.71 -11.07
C ALA A 119 13.15 -10.76 -11.27
N ARG A 120 12.36 -11.02 -10.22
CA ARG A 120 11.35 -12.08 -10.22
C ARG A 120 10.04 -11.69 -10.89
N ARG A 121 9.69 -10.39 -10.87
CA ARG A 121 8.45 -9.85 -11.47
C ARG A 121 7.15 -10.41 -10.88
N SER A 122 7.22 -11.26 -9.87
CA SER A 122 6.08 -11.72 -9.08
C SER A 122 6.47 -11.94 -7.61
N CYS A 123 5.48 -11.84 -6.73
CA CYS A 123 5.58 -12.21 -5.32
C CYS A 123 4.22 -12.65 -4.78
N ILE A 124 4.19 -13.21 -3.58
CA ILE A 124 2.97 -13.43 -2.82
C ILE A 124 2.89 -12.37 -1.71
N LEU A 125 1.75 -11.69 -1.62
CA LEU A 125 1.42 -10.80 -0.52
C LEU A 125 0.39 -11.47 0.39
N GLU A 126 0.67 -11.48 1.69
CA GLU A 126 -0.20 -12.01 2.72
C GLU A 126 -0.54 -10.92 3.74
N PHE A 127 -1.81 -10.51 3.75
CA PHE A 127 -2.37 -9.51 4.64
C PHE A 127 -3.10 -10.21 5.79
N SER A 128 -2.94 -9.70 7.02
CA SER A 128 -3.66 -10.24 8.18
C SER A 128 -3.99 -9.15 9.21
N GLN A 129 -5.27 -9.03 9.56
CA GLN A 129 -5.72 -8.17 10.66
C GLN A 129 -7.17 -8.48 11.06
N PHE A 130 -7.47 -8.42 12.37
CA PHE A 130 -8.82 -8.61 12.92
C PHE A 130 -9.51 -9.91 12.48
N GLY A 131 -8.76 -11.01 12.44
CA GLY A 131 -9.29 -12.31 12.03
C GLY A 131 -9.45 -12.49 10.52
N SER A 132 -9.26 -11.45 9.71
CA SER A 132 -9.26 -11.56 8.24
C SER A 132 -7.85 -11.79 7.72
N ARG A 133 -7.70 -12.74 6.79
CA ARG A 133 -6.44 -13.00 6.06
C ARG A 133 -6.71 -13.03 4.56
N TYR A 134 -5.88 -12.31 3.80
CA TYR A 134 -5.88 -12.36 2.33
C TYR A 134 -4.49 -12.79 1.86
N LYS A 135 -4.43 -13.78 0.97
CA LYS A 135 -3.20 -14.23 0.33
C LYS A 135 -3.39 -14.18 -1.18
N MET A 136 -2.49 -13.52 -1.89
CA MET A 136 -2.59 -13.33 -3.33
C MET A 136 -1.21 -13.29 -3.96
N GLU A 137 -1.07 -13.89 -5.14
CA GLU A 137 0.07 -13.63 -6.00
C GLU A 137 -0.10 -12.25 -6.65
N CYS A 138 0.98 -11.50 -6.77
CA CYS A 138 1.00 -10.20 -7.40
C CYS A 138 2.05 -10.17 -8.50
N ALA A 139 1.66 -9.67 -9.67
CA ALA A 139 2.61 -9.23 -10.69
C ALA A 139 3.28 -7.93 -10.23
N ILE A 140 4.57 -7.79 -10.53
CA ILE A 140 5.38 -6.66 -10.10
C ILE A 140 5.86 -5.88 -11.31
N ARG A 141 5.64 -4.56 -11.26
CA ARG A 141 6.26 -3.63 -12.19
C ARG A 141 6.94 -2.49 -11.44
N GLU A 142 8.02 -1.99 -12.01
CA GLU A 142 8.64 -0.75 -11.53
C GLU A 142 7.90 0.43 -12.13
N LEU A 143 7.55 1.40 -11.30
CA LEU A 143 6.85 2.60 -11.75
C LEU A 143 7.86 3.59 -12.33
N GLU A 144 7.53 4.12 -13.51
CA GLU A 144 8.35 5.14 -14.16
C GLU A 144 8.36 6.42 -13.33
N LYS A 145 9.55 6.99 -13.15
CA LYS A 145 9.73 8.25 -12.43
C LYS A 145 8.97 9.37 -13.15
N GLY A 146 8.17 10.12 -12.41
CA GLY A 146 7.31 11.18 -12.95
C GLY A 146 5.94 10.71 -13.43
N SER A 147 5.68 9.38 -13.49
CA SER A 147 4.32 8.89 -13.66
C SER A 147 3.43 9.25 -12.46
N VAL A 148 2.13 9.38 -12.69
CA VAL A 148 1.17 9.75 -11.62
C VAL A 148 1.23 8.78 -10.42
N PRO A 149 1.23 7.44 -10.61
CA PRO A 149 1.36 6.51 -9.48
C PRO A 149 2.69 6.65 -8.74
N TYR A 150 3.79 6.92 -9.44
CA TYR A 150 5.08 7.18 -8.82
C TYR A 150 5.03 8.42 -7.93
N GLU A 151 4.54 9.54 -8.46
CA GLU A 151 4.47 10.81 -7.73
C GLU A 151 3.54 10.71 -6.51
N ALA A 152 2.36 10.09 -6.66
CA ALA A 152 1.43 9.89 -5.55
C ALA A 152 2.09 9.10 -4.40
N THR A 153 2.76 7.99 -4.72
CA THR A 153 3.45 7.16 -3.73
C THR A 153 4.64 7.86 -3.11
N TYR A 154 5.43 8.57 -3.90
CA TYR A 154 6.58 9.34 -3.41
C TYR A 154 6.15 10.42 -2.42
N TRP A 155 5.21 11.28 -2.82
CA TRP A 155 4.78 12.41 -2.00
C TRP A 155 4.04 11.94 -0.76
N HIS A 156 3.20 10.91 -0.85
CA HIS A 156 2.59 10.29 0.32
C HIS A 156 3.67 9.83 1.31
N ASN A 157 4.68 9.07 0.87
CA ASN A 157 5.76 8.62 1.75
C ASN A 157 6.56 9.79 2.34
N LYS A 158 6.78 10.88 1.60
CA LYS A 158 7.49 12.07 2.08
C LYS A 158 6.76 12.79 3.23
N LEU A 159 5.43 12.71 3.27
CA LEU A 159 4.63 13.28 4.37
C LEU A 159 4.91 12.58 5.70
N PHE A 160 5.13 11.26 5.67
CA PHE A 160 5.29 10.44 6.87
C PHE A 160 6.76 10.11 7.21
N ASN A 161 7.64 10.10 6.20
CA ASN A 161 9.04 9.75 6.37
C ASN A 161 9.95 10.94 6.00
N SER A 162 10.51 11.58 7.03
CA SER A 162 11.47 12.68 6.86
C SER A 162 12.82 12.23 6.29
N ARG A 163 13.15 10.93 6.39
CA ARG A 163 14.42 10.32 6.00
C ARG A 163 14.20 9.28 4.90
N LEU A 164 13.63 9.71 3.77
CA LEU A 164 13.61 8.86 2.58
C LEU A 164 15.05 8.54 2.13
N PRO A 165 15.30 7.33 1.60
CA PRO A 165 16.58 7.00 0.99
C PRO A 165 16.94 7.98 -0.15
N ALA A 166 18.24 8.18 -0.39
CA ALA A 166 18.72 9.03 -1.48
C ALA A 166 18.31 8.48 -2.85
N GLU A 167 18.38 7.16 -3.02
CA GLU A 167 17.92 6.44 -4.21
C GLU A 167 16.76 5.52 -3.82
N ILE A 168 15.63 5.70 -4.52
CA ILE A 168 14.41 4.94 -4.27
C ILE A 168 13.97 4.19 -5.52
N ALA A 169 13.28 3.09 -5.32
CA ALA A 169 12.49 2.41 -6.33
C ALA A 169 11.06 2.31 -5.83
N ILE A 170 10.08 2.58 -6.71
CA ILE A 170 8.67 2.41 -6.39
C ILE A 170 8.13 1.27 -7.25
N LEU A 171 7.57 0.27 -6.60
CA LEU A 171 7.03 -0.91 -7.27
C LEU A 171 5.51 -0.92 -7.15
N GLY A 172 4.84 -1.27 -8.25
CA GLY A 172 3.43 -1.62 -8.31
C GLY A 172 3.24 -3.13 -8.16
N PHE A 173 2.18 -3.50 -7.44
CA PHE A 173 1.79 -4.88 -7.14
C PHE A 173 0.35 -5.08 -7.61
N THR A 174 0.17 -5.76 -8.73
CA THR A 174 -1.16 -6.07 -9.29
C THR A 174 -1.57 -7.48 -8.85
N PRO A 175 -2.62 -7.63 -8.03
CA PRO A 175 -3.08 -8.94 -7.59
C PRO A 175 -3.64 -9.80 -8.73
N GLN A 176 -3.29 -11.09 -8.72
CA GLN A 176 -3.94 -12.12 -9.53
C GLN A 176 -5.18 -12.62 -8.76
N TRP A 177 -6.32 -11.95 -8.98
CA TRP A 177 -7.56 -12.19 -8.22
C TRP A 177 -8.16 -13.59 -8.43
N SER A 178 -7.86 -14.25 -9.54
CA SER A 178 -8.29 -15.63 -9.82
C SER A 178 -7.78 -16.62 -8.78
N ASP A 179 -6.59 -16.38 -8.24
CA ASP A 179 -5.86 -17.29 -7.35
C ASP A 179 -5.75 -16.72 -5.92
N ALA A 180 -6.44 -15.61 -5.66
CA ALA A 180 -6.48 -14.99 -4.36
C ALA A 180 -7.34 -15.81 -3.38
N VAL A 181 -6.83 -15.98 -2.17
CA VAL A 181 -7.47 -16.72 -1.09
C VAL A 181 -7.84 -15.76 0.03
N PHE A 182 -9.03 -15.95 0.59
CA PHE A 182 -9.49 -15.27 1.79
C PHE A 182 -9.89 -16.30 2.83
N ASP A 183 -9.34 -16.14 4.03
CA ASP A 183 -9.66 -16.94 5.20
C ASP A 183 -10.08 -16.03 6.35
N GLU A 184 -11.10 -16.45 7.09
CA GLU A 184 -11.37 -15.91 8.41
C GLU A 184 -10.74 -16.85 9.44
N THR A 185 -9.68 -16.40 10.12
CA THR A 185 -9.21 -17.11 11.30
C THR A 185 -10.20 -16.83 12.43
N PRO A 186 -10.80 -17.86 13.04
CA PRO A 186 -11.66 -17.69 14.20
C PRO A 186 -10.91 -16.87 15.26
N SER A 187 -11.53 -15.84 15.83
CA SER A 187 -10.94 -15.25 17.03
C SER A 187 -10.96 -16.33 18.11
N GLU A 188 -9.78 -16.75 18.58
CA GLU A 188 -9.69 -17.44 19.86
C GLU A 188 -10.39 -16.55 20.89
N ARG A 189 -11.47 -17.07 21.47
CA ARG A 189 -12.27 -16.39 22.49
C ARG A 189 -11.51 -16.29 23.79
#